data_AF-A0A956HT85-F1
#
_entry.id   AF-A0A956HT85-F1
#
_cell.length_a   1.000
_cell.length_b   1.000
_cell.length_c   1.000
_cell.angle_alpha   90.00
_cell.angle_beta   90.00
_cell.angle_gamma   90.00
#
_symmetry.space_group_name_H-M   'P 1'
#
loop_
_entity.id
_entity.type
_entity.pdbx_description
1 polymer ?
#
loop_
_entity_poly.entity_id
_entity_poly.type
_entity_poly.pdbx_seq_one_letter_code
_entity_poly.pdbx_strand_id
1 'polypeptide(L)'
;MIERRGSMADEVARRARLKAQLDSPLTGHAYDLSRAPLGMSHLPASGIPALRSEWNRLKSTGISSDPEAQRTLCWLAFQLADALDRAGEALAERAALETALELLPDEGHRHLLRCRLAMEAIAEGNLSSAEGWLAECDPEPEVLELDSAFREAKARLGLARQDFRGVLSVVGQKRGDVPIHPEQEAACDRLRAHSLEALGERRLADAELSQSLAKQRGDRIRAIQRDRVGLAPLLRVRVAELGNVSGGFAAALASGLFWWPIAAAILLVVVTIPRCTLDRDPLLGVNGYALCPNVCSTCDGPLRVVTRWSCSGGECTSNGPQYFCPSPENQIEQMSDDELESKMYHLRQYELSIAPAATSYLMLLGLALPVLLLRTLGRYRADALRKKELEREIDGIARAAKLPVPVVKRSSTSLLVALGFAGLCIVLPVLASLFELYV
;
A
#
# COMPACT_ATOMS: atom_id res chain seq x y z
N MET A 1 -20.03 7.50 46.06
CA MET A 1 -19.94 6.15 45.50
C MET A 1 -18.61 5.58 45.97
N ILE A 2 -18.62 4.58 46.86
CA ILE A 2 -17.37 3.99 47.39
C ILE A 2 -16.82 3.09 46.29
N GLU A 3 -15.76 3.53 45.62
CA GLU A 3 -14.97 2.68 44.73
C GLU A 3 -14.50 1.45 45.52
N ARG A 4 -15.16 0.31 45.33
CA ARG A 4 -14.59 -0.97 45.72
C ARG A 4 -13.41 -1.21 44.79
N ARG A 5 -12.22 -0.78 45.18
CA ARG A 5 -11.00 -1.30 44.57
C ARG A 5 -10.99 -2.80 44.85
N GLY A 6 -11.04 -3.61 43.79
CA GLY A 6 -10.90 -5.06 43.89
C GLY A 6 -9.61 -5.41 44.64
N SER A 7 -9.58 -6.59 45.27
CA SER A 7 -8.34 -7.10 45.83
C SER A 7 -7.30 -7.25 44.72
N MET A 8 -6.01 -7.18 45.07
CA MET A 8 -4.92 -7.52 44.13
C MET A 8 -5.13 -8.93 43.53
N ALA A 9 -5.73 -9.85 44.30
CA ALA A 9 -6.08 -11.19 43.82
C ALA A 9 -7.17 -11.15 42.73
N ASP A 10 -8.16 -10.26 42.84
CA ASP A 10 -9.25 -10.12 41.87
C ASP A 10 -8.72 -9.57 40.54
N GLU A 11 -7.83 -8.57 40.59
CA GLU A 11 -7.20 -8.02 39.38
C GLU A 11 -6.29 -9.04 38.69
N VAL A 12 -5.54 -9.85 39.45
CA VAL A 12 -4.74 -10.96 38.87
C VAL A 12 -5.66 -11.99 38.20
N ALA A 13 -6.77 -12.37 38.85
CA ALA A 13 -7.74 -13.30 38.28
C ALA A 13 -8.41 -12.73 37.03
N ARG A 14 -8.75 -11.43 37.03
CA ARG A 14 -9.32 -10.73 35.87
C ARG A 14 -8.34 -10.73 34.70
N ARG A 15 -7.07 -10.37 34.92
CA ARG A 15 -6.03 -10.41 33.88
C ARG A 15 -5.82 -11.81 33.32
N ALA A 16 -5.92 -12.85 34.15
CA ALA A 16 -5.86 -14.23 33.67
C ALA A 16 -7.03 -14.58 32.74
N ARG A 17 -8.25 -14.11 33.03
CA ARG A 17 -9.42 -14.27 32.14
C ARG A 17 -9.24 -13.53 30.81
N LEU A 18 -8.79 -12.28 30.85
CA LEU A 18 -8.49 -11.49 29.65
C LEU A 18 -7.40 -12.14 28.80
N LYS A 19 -6.36 -12.71 29.45
CA LYS A 19 -5.33 -13.47 28.75
C LYS A 19 -5.89 -14.72 28.08
N ALA A 20 -6.79 -15.45 28.73
CA ALA A 20 -7.44 -16.61 28.13
C ALA A 20 -8.25 -16.24 26.88
N GLN A 21 -8.94 -15.08 26.88
CA GLN A 21 -9.63 -14.56 25.69
C GLN A 21 -8.65 -14.22 24.56
N LEU A 22 -7.48 -13.65 24.88
CA LEU A 22 -6.45 -13.36 23.88
C LEU A 22 -5.86 -14.64 23.27
N ASP A 23 -5.62 -15.66 24.10
CA ASP A 23 -5.05 -16.94 23.68
C ASP A 23 -6.09 -17.83 22.96
N SER A 24 -7.39 -17.57 23.16
CA SER A 24 -8.51 -18.29 22.53
C SER A 24 -9.62 -17.31 22.12
N PRO A 25 -9.39 -16.51 21.07
CA PRO A 25 -10.32 -15.45 20.68
C PRO A 25 -11.64 -16.05 20.18
N LEU A 26 -12.74 -15.61 20.79
CA LEU A 26 -14.09 -15.92 20.33
C LEU A 26 -14.38 -15.04 19.11
N THR A 27 -14.24 -15.58 17.90
CA THR A 27 -14.49 -14.76 16.71
C THR A 27 -15.98 -14.41 16.57
N GLY A 28 -16.29 -13.15 16.29
CA GLY A 28 -17.66 -12.71 16.02
C GLY A 28 -18.57 -12.61 17.24
N HIS A 29 -18.00 -12.43 18.45
CA HIS A 29 -18.80 -12.04 19.61
C HIS A 29 -19.33 -10.60 19.46
N ALA A 30 -20.22 -10.19 20.37
CA ALA A 30 -20.98 -8.94 20.28
C ALA A 30 -20.10 -7.67 20.18
N TYR A 31 -18.87 -7.70 20.69
CA TYR A 31 -17.96 -6.56 20.77
C TYR A 31 -16.78 -6.67 19.79
N ASP A 32 -16.69 -7.74 19.01
CA ASP A 32 -15.71 -7.89 17.93
C ASP A 32 -16.15 -7.05 16.73
N LEU A 33 -15.64 -5.81 16.68
CA LEU A 33 -15.87 -4.86 15.59
C LEU A 33 -14.84 -4.98 14.46
N SER A 34 -13.87 -5.90 14.58
CA SER A 34 -12.84 -6.14 13.56
C SER A 34 -13.39 -6.73 12.28
N ARG A 35 -14.57 -7.36 12.39
CA ARG A 35 -15.28 -8.01 11.30
C ARG A 35 -16.59 -7.30 11.04
N ALA A 36 -16.90 -7.11 9.77
CA ALA A 36 -18.20 -6.63 9.37
C ALA A 36 -19.30 -7.59 9.89
N PRO A 37 -20.39 -7.05 10.45
CA PRO A 37 -21.61 -7.81 10.74
C PRO A 37 -22.15 -8.53 9.51
N LEU A 38 -23.05 -9.50 9.73
CA LEU A 38 -23.64 -10.27 8.64
C LEU A 38 -24.32 -9.35 7.61
N GLY A 39 -23.94 -9.51 6.33
CA GLY A 39 -24.46 -8.70 5.22
C GLY A 39 -23.77 -7.35 4.98
N MET A 40 -22.86 -6.91 5.86
CA MET A 40 -22.25 -5.57 5.80
C MET A 40 -20.84 -5.51 5.20
N SER A 41 -20.30 -6.64 4.72
CA SER A 41 -18.90 -6.74 4.26
C SER A 41 -18.52 -5.82 3.10
N HIS A 42 -19.51 -5.37 2.30
CA HIS A 42 -19.29 -4.52 1.13
C HIS A 42 -19.21 -3.02 1.45
N LEU A 43 -19.79 -2.58 2.58
CA LEU A 43 -20.01 -1.16 2.87
C LEU A 43 -18.74 -0.30 3.05
N PRO A 44 -17.65 -0.78 3.68
CA PRO A 44 -16.47 0.07 3.89
C PRO A 44 -15.86 0.59 2.59
N ALA A 45 -16.00 -0.15 1.49
CA ALA A 45 -15.51 0.23 0.17
C ALA A 45 -16.43 1.23 -0.56
N SER A 46 -17.69 1.36 -0.12
CA SER A 46 -18.72 2.14 -0.82
C SER A 46 -18.74 3.63 -0.46
N GLY A 47 -17.97 4.06 0.55
CA GLY A 47 -17.83 5.46 0.94
C GLY A 47 -18.95 6.02 1.84
N ILE A 48 -18.85 7.31 2.18
CA ILE A 48 -19.73 7.99 3.15
C ILE A 48 -21.23 7.92 2.78
N PRO A 49 -21.66 8.12 1.52
CA PRO A 49 -23.09 8.09 1.19
C PRO A 49 -23.75 6.73 1.48
N ALA A 50 -23.07 5.63 1.18
CA ALA A 50 -23.56 4.28 1.44
C ALA A 50 -23.67 4.01 2.96
N LEU A 51 -22.64 4.39 3.72
CA LEU A 51 -22.65 4.28 5.18
C LEU A 51 -23.80 5.11 5.81
N ARG A 52 -24.00 6.35 5.34
CA ARG A 52 -25.11 7.21 5.81
C ARG A 52 -26.48 6.66 5.46
N SER A 53 -26.64 6.10 4.25
CA SER A 53 -27.90 5.47 3.84
C SER A 53 -28.25 4.32 4.75
N GLU A 54 -27.30 3.43 5.01
CA GLU A 54 -27.49 2.27 5.89
C GLU A 54 -27.73 2.70 7.35
N TRP A 55 -27.01 3.72 7.79
CA TRP A 55 -27.18 4.31 9.12
C TRP A 55 -28.59 4.84 9.33
N ASN A 56 -29.11 5.59 8.34
CA ASN A 56 -30.47 6.11 8.39
C ASN A 56 -31.52 4.99 8.33
N ARG A 57 -31.25 3.93 7.55
CA ARG A 57 -32.11 2.73 7.49
C ARG A 57 -32.24 2.10 8.88
N LEU A 58 -31.13 1.80 9.56
CA LEU A 58 -31.12 1.18 10.89
C LEU A 58 -31.79 2.06 11.96
N LYS A 59 -31.58 3.38 11.91
CA LYS A 59 -32.29 4.31 12.82
C LYS A 59 -33.80 4.25 12.61
N SER A 60 -34.26 4.18 11.36
CA SER A 60 -35.70 4.20 11.04
C SER A 60 -36.44 2.93 11.43
N THR A 61 -35.77 1.78 11.41
CA THR A 61 -36.37 0.49 11.79
C THR A 61 -36.59 0.35 13.30
N GLY A 62 -36.02 1.26 14.10
CA GLY A 62 -35.94 1.12 15.55
C GLY A 62 -34.87 0.10 15.94
N ILE A 63 -34.21 0.33 17.08
CA ILE A 63 -33.17 -0.58 17.56
C ILE A 63 -33.83 -1.58 18.47
N SER A 64 -33.96 -2.80 17.95
CA SER A 64 -34.38 -3.93 18.75
C SER A 64 -33.34 -4.25 19.82
N SER A 65 -33.78 -4.91 20.90
CA SER A 65 -32.90 -5.55 21.87
C SER A 65 -32.08 -6.72 21.28
N ASP A 66 -32.20 -6.98 19.97
CA ASP A 66 -31.39 -7.95 19.25
C ASP A 66 -29.89 -7.59 19.32
N PRO A 67 -29.03 -8.47 19.86
CA PRO A 67 -27.60 -8.23 19.97
C PRO A 67 -26.91 -7.95 18.62
N GLU A 68 -27.32 -8.61 17.53
CA GLU A 68 -26.68 -8.41 16.23
C GLU A 68 -27.07 -7.05 15.62
N ALA A 69 -28.31 -6.59 15.78
CA ALA A 69 -28.72 -5.23 15.40
C ALA A 69 -27.92 -4.16 16.16
N GLN A 70 -27.70 -4.35 17.47
CA GLN A 70 -26.90 -3.43 18.28
C GLN A 70 -25.42 -3.43 17.87
N ARG A 71 -24.82 -4.61 17.67
CA ARG A 71 -23.47 -4.74 17.12
C ARG A 71 -23.34 -4.07 15.76
N THR A 72 -24.33 -4.25 14.89
CA THR A 72 -24.36 -3.66 13.54
C THR A 72 -24.37 -2.15 13.61
N LEU A 73 -25.21 -1.57 14.46
CA LEU A 73 -25.26 -0.13 14.64
C LEU A 73 -23.96 0.42 15.21
N CYS A 74 -23.39 -0.22 16.25
CA CYS A 74 -22.12 0.20 16.83
C CYS A 74 -21.00 0.14 15.78
N TRP A 75 -20.86 -0.98 15.06
CA TRP A 75 -19.89 -1.12 13.97
C TRP A 75 -20.06 -0.02 12.92
N LEU A 76 -21.29 0.24 12.48
CA LEU A 76 -21.56 1.25 11.46
C LEU A 76 -21.24 2.67 11.94
N ALA A 77 -21.46 2.97 13.22
CA ALA A 77 -21.07 4.24 13.83
C ALA A 77 -19.55 4.44 13.75
N PHE A 78 -18.76 3.42 14.08
CA PHE A 78 -17.29 3.46 13.96
C PHE A 78 -16.83 3.64 12.50
N GLN A 79 -17.42 2.89 11.56
CA GLN A 79 -17.05 3.02 10.14
C GLN A 79 -17.40 4.40 9.57
N LEU A 80 -18.54 4.95 9.96
CA LEU A 80 -18.98 6.29 9.55
C LEU A 80 -18.10 7.37 10.19
N ALA A 81 -17.82 7.28 11.49
CA ALA A 81 -16.90 8.16 12.20
C ALA A 81 -15.52 8.20 11.53
N ASP A 82 -14.91 7.05 11.31
CA ASP A 82 -13.64 6.91 10.61
C ASP A 82 -13.65 7.50 9.19
N ALA A 83 -14.78 7.41 8.48
CA ALA A 83 -14.92 7.98 7.15
C ALA A 83 -15.06 9.51 7.18
N LEU A 84 -15.74 10.06 8.20
CA LEU A 84 -15.94 11.48 8.42
C LEU A 84 -14.67 12.17 8.92
N ASP A 85 -13.91 11.54 9.82
CA ASP A 85 -12.56 11.97 10.22
C ASP A 85 -11.68 12.18 8.97
N ARG A 86 -11.64 11.17 8.08
CA ARG A 86 -10.88 11.24 6.83
C ARG A 86 -11.34 12.36 5.88
N ALA A 87 -12.60 12.78 5.99
CA ALA A 87 -13.15 13.90 5.24
C ALA A 87 -12.93 15.26 5.93
N GLY A 88 -12.42 15.27 7.17
CA GLY A 88 -12.26 16.48 7.98
C GLY A 88 -13.59 17.00 8.57
N GLU A 89 -14.62 16.16 8.64
CA GLU A 89 -15.95 16.52 9.15
C GLU A 89 -16.09 16.19 10.66
N ALA A 90 -15.21 16.75 11.51
CA ALA A 90 -15.12 16.42 12.94
C ALA A 90 -16.47 16.55 13.70
N LEU A 91 -17.25 17.59 13.41
CA LEU A 91 -18.56 17.77 14.04
C LEU A 91 -19.55 16.65 13.64
N ALA A 92 -19.51 16.18 12.39
CA ALA A 92 -20.38 15.12 11.91
C ALA A 92 -19.95 13.75 12.45
N GLU A 93 -18.65 13.52 12.59
CA GLU A 93 -18.11 12.34 13.27
C GLU A 93 -18.64 12.25 14.71
N ARG A 94 -18.46 13.32 15.49
CA ARG A 94 -18.93 13.38 16.87
C ARG A 94 -20.44 13.16 16.97
N ALA A 95 -21.21 13.82 16.12
CA ALA A 95 -22.67 13.67 16.08
C ALA A 95 -23.09 12.22 15.78
N ALA A 96 -22.39 11.51 14.89
CA ALA A 96 -22.67 10.10 14.60
C ALA A 96 -22.44 9.21 15.83
N LEU A 97 -21.34 9.40 16.55
CA LEU A 97 -21.00 8.64 17.75
C LEU A 97 -21.95 8.95 18.92
N GLU A 98 -22.28 10.21 19.17
CA GLU A 98 -23.24 10.62 20.22
C GLU A 98 -24.65 10.08 19.90
N THR A 99 -25.07 10.16 18.63
CA THR A 99 -26.34 9.55 18.20
C THR A 99 -26.34 8.04 18.44
N ALA A 100 -25.25 7.34 18.13
CA ALA A 100 -25.12 5.91 18.41
C ALA A 100 -25.25 5.61 19.91
N LEU A 101 -24.61 6.44 20.75
CA LEU A 101 -24.57 6.28 22.20
C LEU A 101 -25.96 6.43 22.85
N GLU A 102 -26.78 7.35 22.35
CA GLU A 102 -28.17 7.54 22.80
C GLU A 102 -29.08 6.37 22.39
N LEU A 103 -28.76 5.76 21.26
CA LEU A 103 -29.58 4.77 20.58
C LEU A 103 -29.32 3.33 21.06
N LEU A 104 -28.11 3.02 21.51
CA LEU A 104 -27.71 1.67 21.95
C LEU A 104 -28.11 1.41 23.40
N PRO A 105 -28.86 0.34 23.70
CA PRO A 105 -29.20 -0.02 25.08
C PRO A 105 -28.08 -0.82 25.79
N ASP A 106 -27.26 -1.58 25.06
CA ASP A 106 -26.17 -2.37 25.64
C ASP A 106 -25.01 -1.49 26.17
N GLU A 107 -24.66 -1.64 27.45
CA GLU A 107 -23.62 -0.84 28.09
C GLU A 107 -22.21 -1.15 27.56
N GLY A 108 -21.95 -2.34 27.02
CA GLY A 108 -20.66 -2.67 26.41
C GLY A 108 -20.43 -1.93 25.09
N HIS A 109 -21.45 -1.84 24.23
CA HIS A 109 -21.35 -1.00 23.02
C HIS A 109 -21.24 0.50 23.37
N ARG A 110 -22.00 0.96 24.37
CA ARG A 110 -21.89 2.34 24.87
C ARG A 110 -20.50 2.64 25.44
N HIS A 111 -19.88 1.66 26.12
CA HIS A 111 -18.51 1.76 26.60
C HIS A 111 -17.53 2.00 25.44
N LEU A 112 -17.60 1.22 24.36
CA LEU A 112 -16.74 1.42 23.18
C LEU A 112 -16.90 2.82 22.58
N LEU A 113 -18.14 3.30 22.46
CA LEU A 113 -18.44 4.64 21.93
C LEU A 113 -17.91 5.75 22.84
N ARG A 114 -18.06 5.63 24.16
CA ARG A 114 -17.48 6.58 25.14
C ARG A 114 -15.95 6.62 25.03
N CYS A 115 -15.29 5.47 24.89
CA CYS A 115 -13.85 5.41 24.66
C CYS A 115 -13.44 6.13 23.35
N ARG A 116 -14.21 5.95 22.26
CA ARG A 116 -13.98 6.67 21.00
C ARG A 116 -14.19 8.18 21.15
N LEU A 117 -15.29 8.61 21.76
CA LEU A 117 -15.58 10.02 22.03
C LEU A 117 -14.52 10.67 22.92
N ALA A 118 -13.97 9.93 23.88
CA ALA A 118 -12.84 10.40 24.69
C ALA A 118 -11.60 10.66 23.84
N MET A 119 -11.29 9.78 22.89
CA MET A 119 -10.16 9.95 21.97
C MET A 119 -10.33 11.17 21.05
N GLU A 120 -11.54 11.41 20.55
CA GLU A 120 -11.85 12.63 19.77
C GLU A 120 -11.67 13.90 20.62
N ALA A 121 -12.20 13.90 21.85
CA ALA A 121 -12.01 15.02 22.77
C ALA A 121 -10.52 15.27 23.11
N ILE A 122 -9.70 14.22 23.20
CA ILE A 122 -8.24 14.35 23.35
C ILE A 122 -7.60 14.99 22.12
N ALA A 123 -8.01 14.59 20.91
CA ALA A 123 -7.50 15.15 19.66
C ALA A 123 -7.83 16.65 19.53
N GLU A 124 -9.00 17.08 20.02
CA GLU A 124 -9.41 18.48 20.12
C GLU A 124 -8.70 19.26 21.25
N GLY A 125 -7.92 18.59 22.11
CA GLY A 125 -7.29 19.18 23.29
C GLY A 125 -8.26 19.42 24.47
N ASN A 126 -9.51 18.93 24.38
CA ASN A 126 -10.52 19.04 25.42
C ASN A 126 -10.41 17.89 26.43
N LEU A 127 -9.35 17.93 27.24
CA LEU A 127 -9.02 16.86 28.19
C LEU A 127 -10.08 16.68 29.30
N SER A 128 -10.84 17.73 29.61
CA SER A 128 -11.93 17.65 30.61
C SER A 128 -13.10 16.84 30.08
N SER A 129 -13.47 17.02 28.80
CA SER A 129 -14.56 16.23 28.19
C SER A 129 -14.13 14.78 28.02
N ALA A 130 -12.87 14.54 27.63
CA ALA A 130 -12.31 13.19 27.55
C ALA A 130 -12.39 12.44 28.89
N GLU A 131 -12.03 13.11 29.99
CA GLU A 131 -12.15 12.54 31.33
C GLU A 131 -13.62 12.27 31.71
N GLY A 132 -14.54 13.17 31.36
CA GLY A 132 -15.98 12.96 31.56
C GLY A 132 -16.50 11.71 30.85
N TRP A 133 -16.11 11.48 29.60
CA TRP A 133 -16.50 10.27 28.87
C TRP A 133 -15.93 8.99 29.50
N LEU A 134 -14.67 9.01 29.94
CA LEU A 134 -14.03 7.85 30.57
C LEU A 134 -14.54 7.58 31.99
N ALA A 135 -15.04 8.59 32.70
CA ALA A 135 -15.63 8.43 34.03
C ALA A 135 -16.92 7.60 34.02
N GLU A 136 -17.62 7.56 32.88
CA GLU A 136 -18.83 6.78 32.65
C GLU A 136 -18.54 5.36 32.13
N CYS A 137 -17.27 5.00 31.93
CA CYS A 137 -16.86 3.65 31.55
C CYS A 137 -16.56 2.79 32.80
N ASP A 138 -16.82 1.49 32.69
CA ASP A 138 -16.33 0.51 33.66
C ASP A 138 -14.78 0.51 33.65
N PRO A 139 -14.09 0.78 34.78
CA PRO A 139 -12.64 0.75 34.81
C PRO A 139 -12.02 -0.66 34.77
N GLU A 140 -12.81 -1.71 35.02
CA GLU A 140 -12.35 -3.10 35.13
C GLU A 140 -13.20 -4.09 34.30
N PRO A 141 -13.44 -3.84 33.00
CA PRO A 141 -14.31 -4.69 32.20
C PRO A 141 -13.72 -6.10 32.06
N GLU A 142 -14.59 -7.10 31.97
CA GLU A 142 -14.20 -8.51 31.82
C GLU A 142 -14.02 -8.96 30.37
N VAL A 143 -14.38 -8.10 29.41
CA VAL A 143 -14.26 -8.36 27.97
C VAL A 143 -13.00 -7.68 27.43
N LEU A 144 -12.16 -8.44 26.72
CA LEU A 144 -10.85 -7.98 26.24
C LEU A 144 -10.91 -6.75 25.34
N GLU A 145 -11.90 -6.66 24.45
CA GLU A 145 -12.10 -5.53 23.54
C GLU A 145 -12.43 -4.25 24.30
N LEU A 146 -13.30 -4.35 25.31
CA LEU A 146 -13.68 -3.23 26.18
C LEU A 146 -12.48 -2.76 27.02
N ASP A 147 -11.77 -3.70 27.67
CA ASP A 147 -10.57 -3.40 28.48
C ASP A 147 -9.48 -2.74 27.63
N SER A 148 -9.25 -3.26 26.43
CA SER A 148 -8.24 -2.73 25.51
C SER A 148 -8.58 -1.33 25.01
N ALA A 149 -9.85 -1.08 24.65
CA ALA A 149 -10.32 0.23 24.23
C ALA A 149 -10.22 1.26 25.36
N PHE A 150 -10.61 0.89 26.58
CA PHE A 150 -10.48 1.74 27.77
C PHE A 150 -9.02 2.06 28.08
N ARG A 151 -8.14 1.05 28.06
CA ARG A 151 -6.70 1.24 28.28
C ARG A 151 -6.09 2.16 27.25
N GLU A 152 -6.41 1.99 25.97
CA GLU A 152 -5.91 2.89 24.92
C GLU A 152 -6.35 4.33 25.17
N ALA A 153 -7.65 4.57 25.38
CA ALA A 153 -8.19 5.91 25.59
C ALA A 153 -7.61 6.57 26.86
N LYS A 154 -7.53 5.83 27.96
CA LYS A 154 -6.92 6.29 29.22
C LYS A 154 -5.42 6.59 29.08
N ALA A 155 -4.70 5.76 28.32
CA ALA A 155 -3.29 5.98 28.02
C ALA A 155 -3.09 7.21 27.11
N ARG A 156 -3.96 7.44 26.12
CA ARG A 156 -3.93 8.67 25.32
C ARG A 156 -4.19 9.92 26.18
N LEU A 157 -5.13 9.84 27.13
CA LEU A 157 -5.40 10.93 28.08
C LEU A 157 -4.18 11.20 28.97
N GLY A 158 -3.56 10.16 29.54
CA GLY A 158 -2.34 10.26 30.32
C GLY A 158 -1.19 10.87 29.51
N LEU A 159 -1.03 10.45 28.26
CA LEU A 159 -0.03 11.00 27.35
C LEU A 159 -0.26 12.50 27.09
N ALA A 160 -1.50 12.91 26.82
CA ALA A 160 -1.85 14.31 26.62
C ALA A 160 -1.60 15.18 27.86
N ARG A 161 -1.71 14.59 29.06
CA ARG A 161 -1.36 15.20 30.35
C ARG A 161 0.14 15.13 30.70
N GLN A 162 0.96 14.54 29.83
CA GLN A 162 2.38 14.26 30.09
C GLN A 162 2.64 13.33 31.30
N ASP A 163 1.66 12.51 31.69
CA ASP A 163 1.80 11.49 32.73
C ASP A 163 2.32 10.16 32.14
N PHE A 164 3.58 10.16 31.74
CA PHE A 164 4.21 9.00 31.09
C PHE A 164 4.26 7.76 31.99
N ARG A 165 4.36 7.94 33.31
CA ARG A 165 4.32 6.81 34.26
C ARG A 165 2.91 6.24 34.36
N GLY A 166 1.89 7.10 34.41
CA GLY A 166 0.49 6.69 34.34
C GLY A 166 0.19 5.90 33.07
N VAL A 167 0.70 6.33 31.91
CA VAL A 167 0.57 5.56 30.67
C VAL A 167 1.12 4.15 30.80
N LEU A 168 2.37 3.98 31.28
CA LEU A 168 2.99 2.66 31.44
C LEU A 168 2.28 1.80 32.50
N SER A 169 1.64 2.41 33.50
CA SER A 169 0.81 1.68 34.47
C SER A 169 -0.44 1.06 33.83
N VAL A 170 -0.95 1.67 32.76
CA VAL A 170 -2.15 1.25 32.03
C VAL A 170 -1.81 0.24 30.93
N VAL A 171 -0.77 0.50 30.11
CA VAL A 171 -0.42 -0.34 28.94
C VAL A 171 0.72 -1.33 29.19
N GLY A 172 1.27 -1.36 30.40
CA GLY A 172 2.44 -2.17 30.76
C GLY A 172 3.77 -1.55 30.31
N GLN A 173 4.87 -1.96 30.95
CA GLN A 173 6.22 -1.51 30.59
C GLN A 173 6.77 -2.25 29.38
N LYS A 174 6.30 -3.48 29.18
CA LYS A 174 6.66 -4.36 28.07
C LYS A 174 5.40 -4.94 27.44
N ARG A 175 5.53 -5.36 26.19
CA ARG A 175 4.49 -6.16 25.54
C ARG A 175 4.21 -7.44 26.34
N GLY A 176 2.92 -7.73 26.53
CA GLY A 176 2.46 -8.92 27.26
C GLY A 176 2.31 -8.73 28.78
N ASP A 177 2.77 -7.61 29.34
CA ASP A 177 2.53 -7.28 30.76
C ASP A 177 1.02 -7.14 31.07
N VAL A 178 0.26 -6.69 30.08
CA VAL A 178 -1.21 -6.63 30.09
C VAL A 178 -1.73 -7.25 28.78
N PRO A 179 -2.81 -8.07 28.84
CA PRO A 179 -3.50 -8.54 27.64
C PRO A 179 -4.09 -7.35 26.89
N ILE A 180 -3.78 -7.21 25.61
CA ILE A 180 -4.34 -6.17 24.72
C ILE A 180 -4.85 -6.85 23.46
N HIS A 181 -6.08 -6.51 23.07
CA HIS A 181 -6.73 -7.00 21.87
C HIS A 181 -5.90 -6.61 20.61
N PRO A 182 -5.79 -7.48 19.58
CA PRO A 182 -4.92 -7.25 18.43
C PRO A 182 -5.17 -5.95 17.64
N GLU A 183 -6.38 -5.38 17.69
CA GLU A 183 -6.68 -4.11 17.02
C GLU A 183 -6.03 -2.91 17.71
N GLN A 184 -6.05 -2.88 19.03
CA GLN A 184 -5.49 -1.80 19.86
C GLN A 184 -4.00 -1.98 20.15
N GLU A 185 -3.46 -3.18 19.94
CA GLU A 185 -2.05 -3.52 20.24
C GLU A 185 -1.07 -2.53 19.59
N ALA A 186 -1.30 -2.21 18.32
CA ALA A 186 -0.49 -1.26 17.57
C ALA A 186 -0.44 0.14 18.21
N ALA A 187 -1.59 0.63 18.70
CA ALA A 187 -1.68 1.93 19.35
C ALA A 187 -1.04 1.91 20.74
N CYS A 188 -1.34 0.89 21.55
CA CYS A 188 -0.74 0.69 22.86
C CYS A 188 0.79 0.54 22.80
N ASP A 189 1.34 -0.15 21.80
CA ASP A 189 2.78 -0.23 21.59
C ASP A 189 3.41 1.13 21.32
N ARG A 190 2.75 2.00 20.55
CA ARG A 190 3.22 3.37 20.28
C ARG A 190 3.18 4.23 21.55
N LEU A 191 2.09 4.14 22.33
CA LEU A 191 1.94 4.85 23.60
C LEU A 191 3.01 4.42 24.61
N ARG A 192 3.30 3.11 24.66
CA ARG A 192 4.37 2.53 25.47
C ARG A 192 5.75 3.04 25.03
N ALA A 193 6.06 2.93 23.74
CA ALA A 193 7.34 3.39 23.20
C ALA A 193 7.54 4.90 23.43
N HIS A 194 6.50 5.72 23.22
CA HIS A 194 6.55 7.15 23.54
C HIS A 194 6.90 7.36 25.01
N SER A 195 6.14 6.72 25.92
CA SER A 195 6.29 6.96 27.36
C SER A 195 7.65 6.49 27.88
N LEU A 196 8.17 5.38 27.37
CA LEU A 196 9.53 4.92 27.65
C LEU A 196 10.59 5.93 27.16
N GLU A 197 10.43 6.47 25.94
CA GLU A 197 11.35 7.48 25.40
C GLU A 197 11.31 8.77 26.23
N ALA A 198 10.13 9.25 26.62
CA ALA A 198 9.95 10.44 27.45
C ALA A 198 10.54 10.29 28.86
N LEU A 199 10.60 9.06 29.39
CA LEU A 199 11.24 8.75 30.66
C LEU A 199 12.76 8.51 30.56
N GLY A 200 13.34 8.60 29.36
CA GLY A 200 14.76 8.36 29.11
C GLY A 200 15.15 6.89 28.87
N GLU A 201 14.18 5.97 28.87
CA GLU A 201 14.36 4.53 28.68
C GLU A 201 14.47 4.14 27.20
N ARG A 202 15.38 4.83 26.48
CA ARG A 202 15.45 4.78 25.02
C ARG A 202 15.64 3.38 24.43
N ARG A 203 16.44 2.54 25.08
CA ARG A 203 16.68 1.16 24.61
C ARG A 203 15.40 0.33 24.60
N LEU A 204 14.55 0.51 25.60
CA LEU A 204 13.27 -0.19 25.70
C LEU A 204 12.28 0.37 24.68
N ALA A 205 12.22 1.70 24.52
CA ALA A 205 11.40 2.34 23.49
C ALA A 205 11.74 1.82 22.07
N ASP A 206 13.03 1.70 21.76
CA ASP A 206 13.52 1.21 20.46
C ASP A 206 13.14 -0.26 20.22
N ALA A 207 13.22 -1.08 21.27
CA ALA A 207 12.84 -2.49 21.21
C ALA A 207 11.33 -2.66 20.96
N GLU A 208 10.49 -1.93 21.70
CA GLU A 208 9.03 -1.96 21.55
C GLU A 208 8.59 -1.47 20.16
N LEU A 209 9.14 -0.34 19.69
CA LEU A 209 8.82 0.18 18.36
C LEU A 209 9.24 -0.79 17.24
N SER A 210 10.44 -1.37 17.35
CA SER A 210 10.93 -2.33 16.36
C SER A 210 10.05 -3.58 16.26
N GLN A 211 9.58 -4.10 17.40
CA GLN A 211 8.67 -5.25 17.44
C GLN A 211 7.30 -4.91 16.86
N SER A 212 6.76 -3.74 17.20
CA SER A 212 5.48 -3.27 16.68
C SER A 212 5.50 -3.12 15.15
N LEU A 213 6.58 -2.54 14.62
CA LEU A 213 6.77 -2.36 13.18
C LEU A 213 7.01 -3.67 12.44
N ALA A 214 7.70 -4.64 13.05
CA ALA A 214 7.91 -5.95 12.45
C ALA A 214 6.58 -6.68 12.17
N LYS A 215 5.56 -6.48 13.02
CA LYS A 215 4.23 -7.08 12.87
C LYS A 215 3.34 -6.38 11.84
N GLN A 216 3.63 -5.14 11.46
CA GLN A 216 2.75 -4.29 10.64
C GLN A 216 3.09 -4.23 9.14
N ARG A 217 3.88 -5.18 8.60
CA ARG A 217 4.26 -5.18 7.17
C ARG A 217 3.03 -5.37 6.26
N GLY A 218 2.89 -4.49 5.26
CA GLY A 218 1.88 -4.57 4.19
C GLY A 218 1.18 -3.25 3.95
N ASP A 219 0.14 -2.94 4.74
CA ASP A 219 -0.78 -1.83 4.45
C ASP A 219 -0.91 -0.77 5.56
N ARG A 220 -0.40 -1.04 6.77
CA ARG A 220 -0.64 -0.18 7.95
C ARG A 220 0.33 1.01 8.11
N ILE A 221 1.40 1.11 7.33
CA ILE A 221 2.37 2.23 7.43
C ILE A 221 1.69 3.60 7.20
N ARG A 222 0.68 3.67 6.33
CA ARG A 222 -0.08 4.91 6.09
C ARG A 222 -0.96 5.31 7.29
N ALA A 223 -1.47 4.34 8.04
CA ALA A 223 -2.23 4.60 9.26
C ALA A 223 -1.33 5.20 10.35
N ILE A 224 -0.09 4.73 10.48
CA ILE A 224 0.90 5.29 11.42
C ILE A 224 1.23 6.76 11.07
N GLN A 225 1.22 7.11 9.79
CA GLN A 225 1.50 8.49 9.37
C GLN A 225 0.37 9.47 9.69
N ARG A 226 -0.87 9.01 9.90
CA ARG A 226 -1.99 9.88 10.32
C ARG A 226 -1.98 10.15 11.82
N ASP A 227 -1.60 9.15 12.62
CA ASP A 227 -1.51 9.24 14.10
C ASP A 227 -0.28 10.03 14.57
N ARG A 228 0.14 11.07 13.82
CA ARG A 228 1.31 11.90 14.13
C ARG A 228 1.04 12.83 15.30
N VAL A 229 -0.21 13.17 15.60
CA VAL A 229 -0.58 14.08 16.68
C VAL A 229 -0.25 13.40 18.03
N GLY A 230 0.67 13.99 18.81
CA GLY A 230 1.04 13.47 20.13
C GLY A 230 2.20 12.47 20.20
N LEU A 231 2.81 12.01 19.09
CA LEU A 231 4.03 11.18 19.16
C LEU A 231 5.28 12.02 19.45
N ALA A 232 6.23 11.47 20.21
CA ALA A 232 7.48 12.13 20.56
C ALA A 232 8.25 12.50 19.28
N PRO A 233 8.98 13.63 19.25
CA PRO A 233 9.66 14.11 18.06
C PRO A 233 10.58 13.07 17.42
N LEU A 234 11.32 12.32 18.23
CA LEU A 234 12.24 11.27 17.77
C LEU A 234 11.48 10.06 17.19
N LEU A 235 10.36 9.66 17.80
CA LEU A 235 9.50 8.62 17.26
C LEU A 235 8.91 9.01 15.89
N ARG A 236 8.47 10.28 15.74
CA ARG A 236 7.97 10.80 14.45
C ARG A 236 9.01 10.70 13.34
N VAL A 237 10.24 11.09 13.64
CA VAL A 237 11.33 11.04 12.65
C VAL A 237 11.68 9.59 12.31
N ARG A 238 11.77 8.70 13.29
CA ARG A 238 12.05 7.27 13.07
C ARG A 238 10.97 6.57 12.25
N VAL A 239 9.69 6.84 12.54
CA VAL A 239 8.56 6.32 11.75
C VAL A 239 8.62 6.85 10.30
N ALA A 240 8.94 8.13 10.11
CA ALA A 240 9.11 8.71 8.78
C ALA A 240 10.30 8.09 8.03
N GLU A 241 11.43 7.88 8.70
CA GLU A 241 12.59 7.22 8.13
C GLU A 241 12.29 5.77 7.75
N LEU A 242 11.60 5.01 8.59
CA LEU A 242 11.27 3.61 8.30
C LEU A 242 10.24 3.46 7.19
N GLY A 243 9.27 4.37 7.11
CA GLY A 243 8.36 4.47 5.97
C GLY A 243 9.10 4.72 4.65
N ASN A 244 10.08 5.63 4.65
CA ASN A 244 10.87 5.94 3.46
C ASN A 244 11.90 4.84 3.12
N VAL A 245 12.46 4.14 4.10
CA VAL A 245 13.39 3.02 3.88
C VAL A 245 12.67 1.80 3.31
N SER A 246 11.38 1.63 3.60
CA SER A 246 10.56 0.56 2.99
C SER A 246 10.26 0.81 1.50
N GLY A 247 10.32 2.07 1.04
CA GLY A 247 10.30 2.44 -0.37
C GLY A 247 11.66 2.24 -1.06
N GLY A 248 12.33 1.11 -0.79
CA GLY A 248 13.66 0.81 -1.28
C GLY A 248 13.79 0.86 -2.80
N PHE A 249 15.03 0.68 -3.30
CA PHE A 249 15.35 0.67 -4.75
C PHE A 249 14.34 -0.11 -5.60
N ALA A 250 13.80 -1.22 -5.09
CA ALA A 250 12.75 -2.00 -5.75
C ALA A 250 11.43 -1.24 -5.98
N ALA A 251 10.94 -0.43 -5.03
CA ALA A 251 9.73 0.37 -5.19
C ALA A 251 9.96 1.52 -6.19
N ALA A 252 11.14 2.16 -6.12
CA ALA A 252 11.55 3.16 -7.11
C ALA A 252 11.63 2.54 -8.52
N LEU A 253 12.16 1.33 -8.64
CA LEU A 253 12.28 0.59 -9.89
C LEU A 253 10.90 0.15 -10.42
N ALA A 254 10.01 -0.36 -9.56
CA ALA A 254 8.65 -0.75 -9.93
C ALA A 254 7.82 0.43 -10.45
N SER A 255 7.92 1.60 -9.82
CA SER A 255 7.26 2.81 -10.30
C SER A 255 7.77 3.27 -11.67
N GLY A 256 9.06 3.04 -11.94
CA GLY A 256 9.67 3.33 -13.24
C GLY A 256 9.27 2.32 -14.31
N LEU A 257 9.20 1.03 -13.96
CA LEU A 257 8.83 -0.05 -14.88
C LEU A 257 7.39 0.10 -15.41
N PHE A 258 6.46 0.60 -14.60
CA PHE A 258 5.05 0.71 -14.98
C PHE A 258 4.82 1.66 -16.17
N TRP A 259 5.52 2.80 -16.21
CA TRP A 259 5.36 3.81 -17.29
C TRP A 259 6.22 3.52 -18.52
N TRP A 260 7.13 2.56 -18.44
CA TRP A 260 8.17 2.36 -19.44
C TRP A 260 7.68 1.74 -20.76
N PRO A 261 6.80 0.73 -20.77
CA PRO A 261 6.21 0.22 -22.01
C PRO A 261 5.50 1.32 -22.79
N ILE A 262 4.83 2.24 -22.08
CA ILE A 262 4.12 3.38 -22.68
C ILE A 262 5.13 4.36 -23.31
N ALA A 263 6.20 4.71 -22.59
CA ALA A 263 7.25 5.59 -23.13
C ALA A 263 7.97 4.97 -24.33
N ALA A 264 8.28 3.67 -24.29
CA ALA A 264 8.89 2.94 -25.39
C ALA A 264 7.96 2.87 -26.62
N ALA A 265 6.66 2.65 -26.42
CA ALA A 265 5.67 2.69 -27.50
C ALA A 265 5.54 4.07 -28.13
N ILE A 266 5.51 5.15 -27.33
CA ILE A 266 5.51 6.53 -27.84
C ILE A 266 6.79 6.82 -28.63
N LEU A 267 7.95 6.41 -28.12
CA LEU A 267 9.22 6.59 -28.81
C LEU A 267 9.26 5.82 -30.14
N LEU A 268 8.71 4.60 -30.17
CA LEU A 268 8.55 3.82 -31.41
C LEU A 268 7.72 4.60 -32.44
N VAL A 269 6.60 5.22 -32.04
CA VAL A 269 5.78 6.06 -32.92
C VAL A 269 6.55 7.30 -33.41
N VAL A 270 7.29 7.97 -32.52
CA VAL A 270 8.07 9.16 -32.91
C VAL A 270 9.20 8.83 -33.87
N VAL A 271 9.88 7.69 -33.69
CA VAL A 271 10.98 7.24 -34.55
C VAL A 271 10.47 6.72 -35.90
N THR A 272 9.25 6.21 -35.96
CA THR A 272 8.65 5.71 -37.20
C THR A 272 8.19 6.82 -38.14
N ILE A 273 7.70 7.95 -37.64
CA ILE A 273 7.21 9.07 -38.48
C ILE A 273 8.27 9.62 -39.47
N PRO A 274 9.51 9.97 -39.04
CA PRO A 274 10.55 10.42 -39.97
C PRO A 274 10.95 9.34 -40.97
N ARG A 275 10.90 8.07 -40.55
CA ARG A 275 11.20 6.94 -41.42
C ARG A 275 10.17 6.83 -42.55
N CYS A 276 8.89 6.88 -42.22
CA CYS A 276 7.79 6.83 -43.19
C CYS A 276 7.80 8.01 -44.16
N THR A 277 8.22 9.20 -43.71
CA THR A 277 8.06 10.44 -44.47
C THR A 277 9.30 10.89 -45.23
N LEU A 278 10.49 10.54 -44.74
CA LEU A 278 11.76 11.04 -45.26
C LEU A 278 12.71 9.94 -45.76
N ASP A 279 12.30 8.66 -45.65
CA ASP A 279 13.10 7.47 -45.95
C ASP A 279 14.52 7.52 -45.36
N ARG A 280 14.65 8.13 -44.18
CA ARG A 280 15.88 8.17 -43.40
C ARG A 280 15.63 7.46 -42.08
N ASP A 281 16.39 6.39 -41.83
CA ASP A 281 16.42 5.76 -40.52
C ASP A 281 17.69 6.14 -39.76
N PRO A 282 17.66 7.20 -38.94
CA PRO A 282 18.84 7.60 -38.19
C PRO A 282 19.14 6.68 -37.00
N LEU A 283 18.25 5.77 -36.60
CA LEU A 283 18.32 5.11 -35.29
C LEU A 283 18.09 3.59 -35.30
N LEU A 284 17.15 3.06 -36.10
CA LEU A 284 16.75 1.64 -36.07
C LEU A 284 17.34 0.81 -37.23
N GLY A 285 17.94 1.46 -38.23
CA GLY A 285 18.63 0.80 -39.35
C GLY A 285 17.72 -0.13 -40.15
N VAL A 286 18.11 -1.41 -40.29
CA VAL A 286 17.36 -2.43 -41.04
C VAL A 286 16.00 -2.74 -40.40
N ASN A 287 15.82 -2.44 -39.12
CA ASN A 287 14.59 -2.80 -38.42
C ASN A 287 13.46 -1.76 -38.59
N GLY A 288 13.75 -0.52 -39.00
CA GLY A 288 12.72 0.46 -39.33
C GLY A 288 11.86 0.08 -40.54
N TYR A 289 12.36 -0.81 -41.40
CA TYR A 289 11.60 -1.37 -42.52
C TYR A 289 10.42 -2.25 -42.07
N ALA A 290 10.43 -2.80 -40.85
CA ALA A 290 9.27 -3.56 -40.37
C ALA A 290 8.12 -2.66 -39.87
N LEU A 291 8.43 -1.41 -39.48
CA LEU A 291 7.43 -0.48 -38.96
C LEU A 291 6.87 0.45 -40.02
N CYS A 292 7.71 0.84 -40.99
CA CYS A 292 7.31 1.55 -42.20
C CYS A 292 8.02 0.93 -43.41
N PRO A 293 7.45 -0.14 -43.95
CA PRO A 293 8.07 -0.86 -45.07
C PRO A 293 8.03 -0.07 -46.36
N ASN A 294 9.14 0.59 -46.68
CA ASN A 294 9.44 0.93 -48.07
C ASN A 294 10.09 -0.30 -48.71
N VAL A 295 9.26 -1.30 -49.05
CA VAL A 295 9.71 -2.55 -49.69
C VAL A 295 10.10 -2.28 -51.15
N CYS A 296 9.45 -1.31 -51.79
CA CYS A 296 9.83 -0.74 -53.08
C CYS A 296 9.38 0.73 -53.15
N SER A 297 9.98 1.53 -54.02
CA SER A 297 9.69 2.97 -54.19
C SER A 297 8.28 3.29 -54.71
N THR A 298 7.44 2.28 -54.90
CA THR A 298 6.15 2.33 -55.63
C THR A 298 4.99 1.70 -54.86
N CYS A 299 5.16 1.29 -53.60
CA CYS A 299 4.09 0.64 -52.83
C CYS A 299 3.47 1.60 -51.80
N ASP A 300 2.26 2.10 -52.08
CA ASP A 300 1.49 2.99 -51.19
C ASP A 300 0.29 2.28 -50.49
N GLY A 301 0.23 0.94 -50.58
CA GLY A 301 -0.84 0.10 -50.01
C GLY A 301 -2.07 -0.11 -50.93
N PRO A 302 -3.05 -0.96 -50.55
CA PRO A 302 -3.16 -1.81 -49.36
C PRO A 302 -2.44 -3.17 -49.47
N LEU A 303 -2.10 -3.80 -48.33
CA LEU A 303 -1.38 -5.08 -48.28
C LEU A 303 -2.33 -6.28 -48.48
N ARG A 304 -1.85 -7.31 -49.19
CA ARG A 304 -2.53 -8.62 -49.24
C ARG A 304 -1.98 -9.54 -48.15
N VAL A 305 -2.85 -10.24 -47.43
CA VAL A 305 -2.47 -11.14 -46.32
C VAL A 305 -2.81 -12.58 -46.70
N VAL A 306 -1.82 -13.47 -46.64
CA VAL A 306 -2.03 -14.92 -46.87
C VAL A 306 -1.51 -15.68 -45.67
N THR A 307 -2.32 -16.63 -45.18
CA THR A 307 -1.93 -17.52 -44.09
C THR A 307 -1.88 -18.95 -44.62
N ARG A 308 -0.69 -19.51 -44.73
CA ARG A 308 -0.53 -20.89 -45.18
C ARG A 308 -0.72 -21.85 -44.00
N TRP A 309 -1.50 -22.89 -44.23
CA TRP A 309 -1.70 -23.99 -43.30
C TRP A 309 -1.02 -25.24 -43.85
N SER A 310 -0.07 -25.80 -43.11
CA SER A 310 0.50 -27.11 -43.41
C SER A 310 -0.16 -28.14 -42.50
N CYS A 311 -0.95 -29.03 -43.08
CA CYS A 311 -1.57 -30.13 -42.35
C CYS A 311 -0.75 -31.40 -42.54
N SER A 312 -0.25 -31.99 -41.46
CA SER A 312 0.36 -33.32 -41.49
C SER A 312 -0.17 -34.16 -40.32
N GLY A 313 -0.59 -35.40 -40.60
CA GLY A 313 -1.11 -36.29 -39.56
C GLY A 313 -2.43 -35.87 -38.87
N GLY A 314 -3.21 -34.96 -39.47
CA GLY A 314 -4.46 -34.45 -38.89
C GLY A 314 -4.30 -33.19 -38.03
N GLU A 315 -3.07 -32.73 -37.81
CA GLU A 315 -2.78 -31.45 -37.17
C GLU A 315 -2.38 -30.43 -38.25
N CYS A 316 -3.00 -29.26 -38.21
CA CYS A 316 -2.69 -28.14 -39.11
C CYS A 316 -1.94 -27.06 -38.34
N THR A 317 -0.73 -26.76 -38.78
CA THR A 317 0.09 -25.66 -38.24
C THR A 317 0.21 -24.56 -39.28
N SER A 318 0.32 -23.32 -38.83
CA SER A 318 0.62 -22.18 -39.71
C SER A 318 1.90 -21.52 -39.26
N ASN A 319 2.69 -21.01 -40.21
CA ASN A 319 3.86 -20.17 -39.93
C ASN A 319 3.48 -18.71 -39.63
N GLY A 320 2.19 -18.40 -39.56
CA GLY A 320 1.64 -17.07 -39.35
C GLY A 320 1.21 -16.38 -40.66
N PRO A 321 0.55 -15.22 -40.55
CA PRO A 321 0.17 -14.42 -41.71
C PRO A 321 1.39 -13.81 -42.38
N GLN A 322 1.50 -13.98 -43.68
CA GLN A 322 2.47 -13.29 -44.54
C GLN A 322 1.78 -12.12 -45.22
N TYR A 323 2.44 -10.97 -45.24
CA TYR A 323 1.91 -9.75 -45.85
C TYR A 323 2.72 -9.42 -47.10
N PHE A 324 2.03 -9.13 -48.19
CA PHE A 324 2.63 -8.82 -49.48
C PHE A 324 2.27 -7.40 -49.92
N CYS A 325 3.28 -6.67 -50.40
CA CYS A 325 3.11 -5.34 -51.00
C CYS A 325 2.76 -5.48 -52.48
N PRO A 326 1.60 -4.99 -52.96
CA PRO A 326 1.33 -4.94 -54.39
C PRO A 326 2.27 -3.93 -55.06
N SER A 327 2.92 -4.35 -56.15
CA SER A 327 3.70 -3.46 -57.01
C SER A 327 3.33 -3.71 -58.47
N PRO A 328 3.52 -2.71 -59.36
CA PRO A 328 3.33 -2.91 -60.80
C PRO A 328 4.18 -4.05 -61.37
N GLU A 329 5.29 -4.38 -60.72
CA GLU A 329 6.27 -5.38 -61.14
C GLU A 329 5.86 -6.80 -60.72
N ASN A 330 5.13 -6.95 -59.61
CA ASN A 330 4.80 -8.25 -59.06
C ASN A 330 3.36 -8.70 -59.34
N GLN A 331 2.48 -7.80 -59.82
CA GLN A 331 1.08 -8.08 -60.19
C GLN A 331 0.24 -8.75 -59.08
N ILE A 332 0.63 -8.60 -57.81
CA ILE A 332 -0.02 -9.30 -56.68
C ILE A 332 -1.51 -8.97 -56.55
N GLU A 333 -1.91 -7.75 -56.94
CA GLU A 333 -3.31 -7.33 -56.92
C GLU A 333 -4.20 -8.13 -57.89
N GLN A 334 -3.62 -8.65 -58.97
CA GLN A 334 -4.33 -9.43 -59.98
C GLN A 334 -4.28 -10.94 -59.71
N MET A 335 -3.45 -11.39 -58.76
CA MET A 335 -3.34 -12.80 -58.42
C MET A 335 -4.52 -13.26 -57.57
N SER A 336 -5.09 -14.40 -57.93
CA SER A 336 -5.98 -15.14 -57.04
C SER A 336 -5.23 -15.66 -55.80
N ASP A 337 -5.96 -16.08 -54.77
CA ASP A 337 -5.34 -16.60 -53.53
C ASP A 337 -4.50 -17.85 -53.81
N ASP A 338 -4.97 -18.73 -54.70
CA ASP A 338 -4.25 -19.94 -55.13
C ASP A 338 -2.97 -19.61 -55.93
N GLU A 339 -3.02 -18.59 -56.79
CA GLU A 339 -1.85 -18.10 -57.52
C GLU A 339 -0.82 -17.44 -56.61
N LEU A 340 -1.29 -16.71 -55.61
CA LEU A 340 -0.43 -16.08 -54.61
C LEU A 340 0.25 -17.13 -53.73
N GLU A 341 -0.49 -18.17 -53.30
CA GLU A 341 0.07 -19.29 -52.54
C GLU A 341 1.09 -20.10 -53.36
N SER A 342 0.83 -20.33 -54.65
CA SER A 342 1.75 -21.08 -55.53
C SER A 342 3.00 -20.28 -55.92
N LYS A 343 2.91 -18.96 -56.11
CA LYS A 343 4.04 -18.08 -56.49
C LYS A 343 4.80 -17.50 -55.30
N MET A 344 4.34 -17.74 -54.08
CA MET A 344 4.86 -17.21 -52.82
C MET A 344 6.38 -17.31 -52.68
N TYR A 345 6.98 -18.43 -53.11
CA TYR A 345 8.44 -18.63 -53.03
C TYR A 345 9.24 -17.65 -53.89
N HIS A 346 8.65 -17.16 -54.99
CA HIS A 346 9.24 -16.14 -55.86
C HIS A 346 8.97 -14.71 -55.36
N LEU A 347 7.98 -14.54 -54.47
CA LEU A 347 7.55 -13.25 -53.92
C LEU A 347 8.18 -12.92 -52.56
N ARG A 348 9.13 -13.72 -52.06
CA ARG A 348 9.82 -13.51 -50.77
C ARG A 348 10.42 -12.13 -50.58
N GLN A 349 10.82 -11.45 -51.66
CA GLN A 349 11.35 -10.07 -51.59
C GLN A 349 10.29 -9.04 -51.16
N TYR A 350 9.01 -9.42 -51.22
CA TYR A 350 7.87 -8.57 -50.88
C TYR A 350 7.17 -8.98 -49.57
N GLU A 351 7.72 -9.95 -48.83
CA GLU A 351 7.17 -10.46 -47.58
C GLU A 351 7.56 -9.56 -46.39
N LEU A 352 6.57 -9.10 -45.62
CA LEU A 352 6.80 -8.35 -44.38
C LEU A 352 6.85 -9.28 -43.18
N SER A 353 8.01 -9.32 -42.51
CA SER A 353 8.14 -9.99 -41.22
C SER A 353 7.83 -9.02 -40.08
N ILE A 354 7.07 -9.48 -39.08
CA ILE A 354 6.81 -8.74 -37.82
C ILE A 354 8.01 -8.86 -36.86
N ALA A 355 8.89 -9.84 -37.06
CA ALA A 355 10.06 -10.09 -36.22
C ALA A 355 10.94 -8.84 -36.00
N PRO A 356 11.24 -8.00 -37.02
CA PRO A 356 12.10 -6.83 -36.82
C PRO A 356 11.41 -5.70 -36.04
N ALA A 357 10.07 -5.64 -36.01
CA ALA A 357 9.34 -4.71 -35.15
C ALA A 357 9.45 -5.12 -33.67
N ALA A 358 9.34 -6.43 -33.38
CA ALA A 358 9.56 -6.97 -32.05
C ALA A 358 11.03 -6.77 -31.60
N THR A 359 12.00 -7.04 -32.48
CA THR A 359 13.42 -6.76 -32.23
C THR A 359 13.66 -5.27 -31.94
N SER A 360 13.11 -4.36 -32.74
CA SER A 360 13.23 -2.91 -32.54
C SER A 360 12.70 -2.49 -31.17
N TYR A 361 11.53 -3.00 -30.79
CA TYR A 361 10.93 -2.71 -29.49
C TYR A 361 11.83 -3.21 -28.34
N LEU A 362 12.36 -4.43 -28.43
CA LEU A 362 13.27 -4.98 -27.43
C LEU A 362 14.60 -4.22 -27.35
N MET A 363 15.15 -3.79 -28.49
CA MET A 363 16.36 -2.95 -28.54
C MET A 363 16.11 -1.59 -27.87
N LEU A 364 15.00 -0.92 -28.18
CA LEU A 364 14.63 0.34 -27.53
C LEU A 364 14.45 0.15 -26.01
N LEU A 365 13.79 -0.93 -25.59
CA LEU A 365 13.62 -1.26 -24.17
C LEU A 365 14.97 -1.49 -23.48
N GLY A 366 15.91 -2.18 -24.15
CA GLY A 366 17.27 -2.41 -23.68
C GLY A 366 18.11 -1.14 -23.58
N LEU A 367 18.09 -0.29 -24.62
CA LEU A 367 18.81 1.00 -24.65
C LEU A 367 18.32 1.99 -23.61
N ALA A 368 17.06 1.89 -23.24
CA ALA A 368 16.44 2.79 -22.29
C ALA A 368 16.67 2.33 -20.83
N LEU A 369 17.01 1.06 -20.62
CA LEU A 369 17.26 0.46 -19.31
C LEU A 369 18.43 1.14 -18.51
N PRO A 370 19.56 1.53 -19.14
CA PRO A 370 20.57 2.38 -18.51
C PRO A 370 20.05 3.75 -18.04
N VAL A 371 19.15 4.38 -18.80
CA VAL A 371 18.54 5.68 -18.42
C VAL A 371 17.67 5.51 -17.18
N LEU A 372 16.92 4.42 -17.11
CA LEU A 372 16.13 4.06 -15.94
C LEU A 372 17.03 3.83 -14.72
N LEU A 373 18.14 3.11 -14.88
CA LEU A 373 19.12 2.90 -13.83
C LEU A 373 19.76 4.22 -13.35
N LEU A 374 20.14 5.11 -14.26
CA LEU A 374 20.69 6.42 -13.90
C LEU A 374 19.66 7.28 -13.15
N ARG A 375 18.39 7.25 -13.57
CA ARG A 375 17.30 7.99 -12.93
C ARG A 375 16.98 7.43 -11.53
N THR A 376 16.95 6.11 -11.37
CA THR A 376 16.75 5.47 -10.05
C THR A 376 17.94 5.74 -9.13
N LEU A 377 19.18 5.67 -9.63
CA LEU A 377 20.37 6.05 -8.88
C LEU A 377 20.35 7.53 -8.49
N GLY A 378 19.90 8.42 -9.38
CA GLY A 378 19.76 9.84 -9.11
C GLY A 378 18.76 10.12 -7.98
N ARG A 379 17.57 9.51 -8.04
CA ARG A 379 16.57 9.58 -6.96
C ARG A 379 17.12 9.02 -5.66
N TYR A 380 17.74 7.84 -5.70
CA TYR A 380 18.36 7.23 -4.54
C TYR A 380 19.44 8.11 -3.90
N ARG A 381 20.27 8.78 -4.70
CA ARG A 381 21.26 9.75 -4.21
C ARG A 381 20.60 10.98 -3.60
N ALA A 382 19.55 11.52 -4.22
CA ALA A 382 18.79 12.65 -3.69
C ALA A 382 18.14 12.29 -2.34
N ASP A 383 17.54 11.11 -2.23
CA ASP A 383 16.96 10.60 -0.99
C ASP A 383 18.04 10.36 0.08
N ALA A 384 19.22 9.86 -0.31
CA ALA A 384 20.35 9.69 0.59
C ALA A 384 20.92 11.03 1.10
N LEU A 385 20.94 12.08 0.26
CA LEU A 385 21.33 13.43 0.67
C LEU A 385 20.29 14.04 1.62
N ARG A 386 19.00 13.92 1.30
CA ARG A 386 17.90 14.38 2.15
C ARG A 386 17.90 13.66 3.49
N LYS A 387 18.19 12.35 3.49
CA LYS A 387 18.39 11.58 4.73
C LYS A 387 19.54 12.14 5.57
N LYS A 388 20.70 12.44 4.97
CA LYS A 388 21.83 13.06 5.70
C LYS A 388 21.50 14.45 6.25
N GLU A 389 20.63 15.20 5.58
CA GLU A 389 20.17 16.51 6.04
C GLU A 389 19.24 16.37 7.25
N LEU A 390 18.26 15.46 7.17
CA LEU A 390 17.41 15.07 8.31
C LEU A 390 18.23 14.55 9.49
N GLU A 391 19.21 13.68 9.26
CA GLU A 391 20.13 13.20 10.31
C GLU A 391 20.85 14.37 11.02
N ARG A 392 21.30 15.39 10.27
CA ARG A 392 21.91 16.58 10.86
C ARG A 392 20.93 17.43 11.66
N GLU A 393 19.69 17.56 11.19
CA GLU A 393 18.64 18.31 11.88
C GLU A 393 18.26 17.62 13.20
N ILE A 394 18.09 16.29 13.17
CA ILE A 394 17.86 15.46 14.37
C ILE A 394 19.02 15.61 15.34
N ASP A 395 20.27 15.52 14.86
CA ASP A 395 21.46 15.69 15.71
C ASP A 395 21.54 17.08 16.33
N GLY A 396 21.04 18.11 15.63
CA GLY A 396 20.89 19.46 16.15
C GLY A 396 19.89 19.53 17.30
N ILE A 397 18.70 18.98 17.09
CA ILE A 397 17.63 18.92 18.10
C ILE A 397 18.07 18.08 19.31
N ALA A 398 18.66 16.91 19.08
CA ALA A 398 19.15 16.02 20.13
C ALA A 398 20.22 16.71 20.98
N ARG A 399 21.18 17.42 20.36
CA ARG A 399 22.19 18.18 21.09
C ARG A 399 21.59 19.34 21.90
N ALA A 400 20.67 20.10 21.32
CA ALA A 400 19.97 21.17 22.03
C ALA A 400 19.20 20.65 23.25
N ALA A 401 18.64 19.44 23.15
CA ALA A 401 17.93 18.75 24.22
C ALA A 401 18.84 17.92 25.15
N LYS A 402 20.17 17.93 24.97
CA LYS A 402 21.15 17.08 25.69
C LYS A 402 20.82 15.57 25.64
N LEU A 403 20.24 15.12 24.54
CA LEU A 403 19.92 13.72 24.29
C LEU A 403 21.11 13.02 23.59
N PRO A 404 21.39 11.74 23.88
CA PRO A 404 22.43 10.99 23.17
C PRO A 404 22.10 10.87 21.68
N VAL A 405 23.12 10.92 20.81
CA VAL A 405 22.96 10.80 19.35
C VAL A 405 22.84 9.31 18.96
N PRO A 406 21.81 8.90 18.19
CA PRO A 406 21.68 7.51 17.76
C PRO A 406 22.73 7.13 16.71
N VAL A 407 23.37 5.97 16.89
CA VAL A 407 24.26 5.38 15.87
C VAL A 407 23.43 4.55 14.90
N VAL A 408 23.18 5.07 13.70
CA VAL A 408 22.44 4.36 12.65
C VAL A 408 23.38 3.38 11.94
N LYS A 409 23.14 2.06 12.06
CA LYS A 409 23.88 1.04 11.29
C LYS A 409 23.48 1.10 9.82
N ARG A 410 24.47 1.26 8.93
CA ARG A 410 24.29 1.16 7.47
C ARG A 410 23.96 -0.28 7.07
N SER A 411 22.85 -0.46 6.34
CA SER A 411 22.56 -1.72 5.65
C SER A 411 23.38 -1.82 4.35
N SER A 412 24.08 -2.94 4.13
CA SER A 412 24.86 -3.22 2.91
C SER A 412 24.04 -3.76 1.74
N THR A 413 22.75 -4.06 1.94
CA THR A 413 21.91 -4.76 0.96
C THR A 413 21.67 -3.99 -0.34
N SER A 414 21.80 -2.67 -0.36
CA SER A 414 21.55 -1.84 -1.55
C SER A 414 22.59 -2.05 -2.66
N LEU A 415 23.83 -2.43 -2.32
CA LEU A 415 24.91 -2.59 -3.31
C LEU A 415 24.71 -3.84 -4.18
N LEU A 416 24.29 -4.95 -3.56
CA LEU A 416 24.08 -6.23 -4.24
C LEU A 416 22.94 -6.16 -5.26
N VAL A 417 21.85 -5.45 -4.93
CA VAL A 417 20.71 -5.27 -5.84
C VAL A 417 21.11 -4.43 -7.07
N ALA A 418 21.91 -3.39 -6.89
CA ALA A 418 22.41 -2.57 -8.00
C ALA A 418 23.33 -3.38 -8.94
N LEU A 419 24.20 -4.22 -8.37
CA LEU A 419 25.10 -5.08 -9.16
C LEU A 419 24.33 -6.17 -9.93
N GLY A 420 23.32 -6.79 -9.30
CA GLY A 420 22.47 -7.79 -9.97
C GLY A 420 21.72 -7.21 -11.17
N PHE A 421 21.20 -5.99 -11.04
CA PHE A 421 20.51 -5.32 -12.14
C PHE A 421 21.45 -4.93 -13.27
N ALA A 422 22.65 -4.41 -12.96
CA ALA A 422 23.68 -4.12 -13.97
C ALA A 422 24.08 -5.39 -14.76
N GLY A 423 24.13 -6.55 -14.11
CA GLY A 423 24.32 -7.84 -14.78
C GLY A 423 23.19 -8.15 -15.77
N LEU A 424 21.93 -7.95 -15.38
CA LEU A 424 20.76 -8.16 -16.25
C LEU A 424 20.79 -7.25 -17.49
N CYS A 425 21.21 -5.99 -17.33
CA CYS A 425 21.37 -5.03 -18.44
C CYS A 425 22.33 -5.53 -19.53
N ILE A 426 23.35 -6.31 -19.15
CA ILE A 426 24.38 -6.82 -20.06
C ILE A 426 23.94 -8.15 -20.68
N VAL A 427 23.31 -9.03 -19.88
CA VAL A 427 22.95 -10.37 -20.31
C VAL A 427 21.78 -10.37 -21.31
N LEU A 428 20.76 -9.52 -21.10
CA LEU A 428 19.57 -9.49 -21.98
C LEU A 428 19.89 -9.14 -23.45
N PRO A 429 20.66 -8.07 -23.75
CA PRO A 429 21.05 -7.76 -25.12
C PRO A 429 21.89 -8.86 -25.77
N VAL A 430 22.82 -9.47 -25.02
CA VAL A 430 23.67 -10.56 -25.52
C VAL A 430 22.82 -11.79 -25.87
N LEU A 431 21.87 -12.16 -25.03
CA LEU A 431 20.95 -13.27 -25.31
C LEU A 431 20.05 -12.99 -26.52
N ALA A 432 19.58 -11.74 -26.69
CA ALA A 432 18.80 -11.35 -27.86
C ALA A 432 19.61 -11.45 -29.15
N SER A 433 20.86 -10.97 -29.16
CA SER A 433 21.76 -11.09 -30.31
C SER A 433 22.15 -12.54 -30.62
N LEU A 434 22.32 -13.38 -29.60
CA LEU A 434 22.57 -14.81 -29.79
C LEU A 434 21.36 -15.56 -30.36
N PHE A 435 20.14 -15.13 -30.01
CA PHE A 435 18.91 -15.69 -30.57
C PHE A 435 18.77 -15.38 -32.06
N GLU A 436 19.10 -14.15 -32.49
CA GLU A 436 19.12 -13.79 -33.92
C GLU A 436 20.19 -14.52 -34.73
N LEU A 437 21.27 -15.02 -34.11
CA LEU A 437 22.27 -15.83 -34.79
C LEU A 437 21.85 -17.30 -34.95
N TYR A 438 20.85 -17.74 -34.19
CA TYR A 438 20.40 -19.13 -34.15
C TYR A 438 19.13 -19.39 -34.97
N VAL A 439 18.34 -18.34 -35.22
CA VAL A 439 17.15 -18.34 -36.09
C VAL A 439 17.55 -17.85 -37.48
#